data_AF-A0A9W4N1D2-F1
#
_entry.id   AF-A0A9W4N1D2-F1
#
_cell.length_a   1.000
_cell.length_b   1.000
_cell.length_c   1.000
_cell.angle_alpha   90.00
_cell.angle_beta   90.00
_cell.angle_gamma   90.00
#
_symmetry.space_group_name_H-M   'P 1'
#
loop_
_entity.id
_entity.type
_entity.pdbx_description
1 polymer ?
#
loop_
_entity_poly.entity_id
_entity_poly.type
_entity_poly.pdbx_seq_one_letter_code
_entity_poly.pdbx_strand_id
1 'polypeptide(L)'
;MPCHLKRNSSSTAPVILRGANTTLTVLPDTGWNGIKDNVQVYNIPKFDGHHGRPQPSVLAENIQDIEAFSRKCHTEVVEKLLRLFAILLELPDEDQLVRDHQYDVKGEDHLRYMHYAARSAEENKKVGELYSPGHTDLGTVTLLFRQPVAALQILNPEGQWKWVKPQNGTITINTCDALTALTGGLIKSSIHRVHAPPADQAHIDRLGVLYFAR
;
A
#
# COMPACT_ATOMS: atom_id res chain seq x y z
N MET A 1 -29.49 32.51 28.83
CA MET A 1 -29.95 33.41 27.76
C MET A 1 -30.24 32.55 26.52
N PRO A 2 -31.48 32.47 26.03
CA PRO A 2 -31.84 31.57 24.94
C PRO A 2 -31.52 32.22 23.60
N CYS A 3 -31.02 31.46 22.62
CA CYS A 3 -31.02 31.89 21.23
C CYS A 3 -31.52 30.76 20.34
N HIS A 4 -32.70 30.98 19.78
CA HIS A 4 -33.36 30.13 18.81
C HIS A 4 -32.60 30.11 17.48
N LEU A 5 -32.31 28.93 16.93
CA LEU A 5 -32.04 28.79 15.50
C LEU A 5 -33.24 28.12 14.80
N LYS A 6 -33.80 28.85 13.84
CA LYS A 6 -34.82 28.40 12.89
C LYS A 6 -34.30 27.20 12.10
N ARG A 7 -35.12 26.14 12.01
CA ARG A 7 -34.93 25.07 11.02
C ARG A 7 -35.34 25.62 9.66
N ASN A 8 -34.40 25.64 8.72
CA ASN A 8 -34.72 25.70 7.30
C ASN A 8 -34.49 24.30 6.72
N SER A 9 -35.57 23.71 6.22
CA SER A 9 -35.61 22.45 5.49
C SER A 9 -34.86 22.57 4.17
N SER A 10 -34.29 21.44 3.72
CA SER A 10 -33.60 21.19 2.44
C SER A 10 -32.10 21.52 2.37
N SER A 11 -31.27 20.65 2.96
CA SER A 11 -29.96 20.26 2.43
C SER A 11 -29.46 19.07 3.25
N THR A 12 -29.30 17.91 2.63
CA THR A 12 -28.66 16.74 3.23
C THR A 12 -27.16 16.99 3.36
N ALA A 13 -26.75 17.63 4.46
CA ALA A 13 -25.34 17.71 4.85
C ALA A 13 -24.85 16.31 5.27
N PRO A 14 -23.61 15.91 4.90
CA PRO A 14 -23.06 14.62 5.30
C PRO A 14 -22.83 14.59 6.82
N VAL A 15 -23.14 13.44 7.43
CA VAL A 15 -22.83 13.15 8.83
C VAL A 15 -21.32 13.02 8.95
N ILE A 16 -20.67 13.98 9.58
CA ILE A 16 -19.26 13.87 10.00
C ILE A 16 -19.23 12.98 11.25
N LEU A 17 -18.91 11.70 11.08
CA LEU A 17 -18.47 10.85 12.19
C LEU A 17 -16.99 11.12 12.46
N ARG A 18 -16.71 12.09 13.35
CA ARG A 18 -15.38 12.22 13.96
C ARG A 18 -15.24 11.13 15.02
N GLY A 19 -14.61 10.02 14.65
CA GLY A 19 -14.13 8.99 15.56
C GLY A 19 -12.80 8.46 15.03
N ALA A 20 -11.74 8.58 15.83
CA ALA A 20 -10.49 7.89 15.55
C ALA A 20 -10.77 6.38 15.49
N ASN A 21 -10.14 5.65 14.54
CA ASN A 21 -10.16 4.18 14.37
C ASN A 21 -10.99 3.60 13.23
N THR A 22 -11.20 4.34 12.14
CA THR A 22 -11.48 3.73 10.83
C THR A 22 -10.77 4.55 9.76
N THR A 23 -9.72 4.01 9.15
CA THR A 23 -9.21 4.56 7.89
C THR A 23 -9.47 3.54 6.80
N LEU A 24 -10.75 3.38 6.44
CA LEU A 24 -11.04 3.39 5.01
C LEU A 24 -10.72 4.83 4.60
N THR A 25 -9.53 5.07 4.07
CA THR A 25 -9.26 6.36 3.46
C THR A 25 -10.05 6.38 2.16
N VAL A 26 -11.31 6.80 2.23
CA VAL A 26 -11.93 7.45 1.09
C VAL A 26 -11.19 8.77 1.00
N LEU A 27 -10.22 8.85 0.09
CA LEU A 27 -9.54 10.10 -0.21
C LEU A 27 -10.63 11.16 -0.45
N PRO A 28 -10.48 12.39 0.06
CA PRO A 28 -11.48 13.43 -0.12
C PRO A 28 -11.89 13.51 -1.59
N ASP A 29 -13.14 13.88 -1.88
CA ASP A 29 -13.70 14.04 -3.25
C ASP A 29 -12.97 15.14 -4.09
N THR A 30 -11.76 15.52 -3.72
CA THR A 30 -10.83 16.36 -4.46
C THR A 30 -10.00 15.51 -5.41
N GLY A 31 -10.69 14.87 -6.34
CA GLY A 31 -10.03 14.15 -7.42
C GLY A 31 -9.24 15.09 -8.34
N TRP A 32 -8.21 14.57 -9.01
CA TRP A 32 -7.37 15.38 -9.90
C TRP A 32 -8.17 15.87 -11.11
N ASN A 33 -8.08 17.17 -11.42
CA ASN A 33 -8.81 17.81 -12.53
C ASN A 33 -10.34 17.55 -12.50
N GLY A 34 -10.93 17.42 -11.30
CA GLY A 34 -12.36 17.20 -11.12
C GLY A 34 -12.83 15.75 -11.34
N ILE A 35 -11.90 14.80 -11.51
CA ILE A 35 -12.20 13.37 -11.64
C ILE A 35 -11.91 12.67 -10.32
N LYS A 36 -12.94 12.10 -9.69
CA LYS A 36 -12.83 11.37 -8.42
C LYS A 36 -11.78 10.27 -8.48
N ASP A 37 -11.02 10.10 -7.40
CA ASP A 37 -10.06 9.01 -7.25
C ASP A 37 -10.74 7.64 -7.42
N ASN A 38 -10.11 6.76 -8.19
CA ASN A 38 -10.61 5.41 -8.48
C ASN A 38 -10.02 4.35 -7.56
N VAL A 39 -9.29 4.75 -6.52
CA VAL A 39 -8.60 3.85 -5.60
C VAL A 39 -9.33 3.74 -4.28
N GLN A 40 -9.50 2.50 -3.82
CA GLN A 40 -9.94 2.16 -2.47
C GLN A 40 -8.85 1.36 -1.78
N VAL A 41 -8.62 1.65 -0.50
CA VAL A 41 -7.55 1.04 0.28
C VAL A 41 -8.06 0.59 1.63
N TYR A 42 -7.68 -0.62 2.04
CA TYR A 42 -7.93 -1.15 3.37
C TYR A 42 -6.62 -1.67 3.99
N ASN A 43 -6.20 -1.08 5.12
CA ASN A 43 -4.97 -1.48 5.81
C ASN A 43 -5.28 -2.31 7.05
N ILE A 44 -4.66 -3.49 7.18
CA ILE A 44 -4.70 -4.33 8.37
C ILE A 44 -3.31 -4.31 9.01
N PRO A 45 -3.15 -3.67 10.19
CA PRO A 45 -1.91 -3.73 10.95
C PRO A 45 -1.50 -5.17 11.24
N LYS A 46 -0.19 -5.41 11.46
CA LYS A 46 0.29 -6.74 11.86
C LYS A 46 -0.36 -7.21 13.17
N PHE A 47 -0.37 -8.53 13.35
CA PHE A 47 -1.05 -9.20 14.44
C PHE A 47 -0.14 -9.31 15.68
N ASP A 48 0.32 -8.16 16.17
CA ASP A 48 1.23 -8.02 17.33
C ASP A 48 0.48 -7.79 18.66
N GLY A 49 -0.85 -7.84 18.65
CA GLY A 49 -1.70 -7.60 19.82
C GLY A 49 -1.89 -6.11 20.20
N HIS A 50 -1.25 -5.17 19.50
CA HIS A 50 -1.32 -3.74 19.84
C HIS A 50 -2.35 -2.93 19.04
N HIS A 51 -2.93 -3.52 17.99
CA HIS A 51 -3.71 -2.80 16.98
C HIS A 51 -5.16 -3.28 16.82
N GLY A 52 -5.76 -3.78 17.91
CA GLY A 52 -7.13 -4.31 17.90
C GLY A 52 -8.18 -3.28 17.49
N ARG A 53 -9.05 -3.66 16.54
CA ARG A 53 -10.22 -2.87 16.12
C ARG A 53 -11.30 -3.77 15.49
N PRO A 54 -12.56 -3.31 15.45
CA PRO A 54 -13.61 -4.01 14.71
C PRO A 54 -13.26 -4.15 13.23
N GLN A 55 -13.52 -5.33 12.67
CA GLN A 55 -13.31 -5.65 11.25
C GLN A 55 -14.67 -5.84 10.56
N PRO A 56 -14.82 -5.46 9.28
CA PRO A 56 -15.95 -5.89 8.44
C PRO A 56 -16.15 -7.40 8.49
N SER A 57 -17.39 -7.89 8.36
CA SER A 57 -17.73 -9.31 8.52
C SER A 57 -16.85 -10.23 7.67
N VAL A 58 -16.66 -9.90 6.39
CA VAL A 58 -15.82 -10.67 5.46
C VAL A 58 -14.37 -10.80 5.95
N LEU A 59 -13.81 -9.77 6.57
CA LEU A 59 -12.45 -9.82 7.13
C LEU A 59 -12.42 -10.53 8.47
N ALA A 60 -13.45 -10.35 9.31
CA ALA A 60 -13.56 -11.02 10.59
C ALA A 60 -13.70 -12.55 10.44
N GLU A 61 -14.50 -12.99 9.46
CA GLU A 61 -14.71 -14.40 9.14
C GLU A 61 -13.43 -15.09 8.64
N ASN A 62 -12.52 -14.35 8.00
CA ASN A 62 -11.27 -14.87 7.42
C ASN A 62 -10.02 -14.41 8.19
N ILE A 63 -10.17 -13.89 9.41
CA ILE A 63 -9.08 -13.19 10.11
C ILE A 63 -7.88 -14.09 10.41
N GLN A 64 -8.13 -15.38 10.67
CA GLN A 64 -7.10 -16.36 10.94
C GLN A 64 -6.22 -16.62 9.71
N ASP A 65 -6.82 -16.72 8.52
CA ASP A 65 -6.10 -16.90 7.27
C ASP A 65 -5.30 -15.64 6.90
N ILE A 66 -5.87 -14.46 7.15
CA ILE A 66 -5.20 -13.17 6.94
C ILE A 66 -3.98 -13.05 7.87
N GLU A 67 -4.12 -13.43 9.14
CA GLU A 67 -3.02 -13.45 10.10
C GLU A 67 -1.93 -14.44 9.67
N ALA A 68 -2.31 -15.67 9.32
CA ALA A 68 -1.37 -16.69 8.86
C ALA A 68 -0.61 -16.21 7.61
N PHE A 69 -1.30 -15.56 6.67
CA PHE A 69 -0.68 -14.97 5.49
C PHE A 69 0.27 -13.82 5.84
N SER A 70 -0.14 -12.90 6.73
CA SER A 70 0.68 -11.79 7.23
C SER A 70 1.98 -12.30 7.87
N ARG A 71 1.88 -13.28 8.77
CA ARG A 71 3.03 -13.91 9.43
C ARG A 71 3.94 -14.62 8.43
N LYS A 72 3.37 -15.30 7.43
CA LYS A 72 4.15 -15.95 6.37
C LYS A 72 4.90 -14.96 5.50
N CYS A 73 4.30 -13.81 5.16
CA CYS A 73 5.00 -12.72 4.45
C CYS A 73 6.26 -12.31 5.22
N HIS A 74 6.13 -12.14 6.53
CA HIS A 74 7.23 -11.74 7.39
C HIS A 74 8.31 -12.83 7.50
N THR A 75 7.93 -13.99 8.03
CA THR A 75 8.86 -15.08 8.38
C THR A 75 9.51 -15.74 7.15
N GLU A 76 8.75 -15.92 6.07
CA GLU A 76 9.26 -16.66 4.90
C GLU A 76 9.88 -15.79 3.82
N VAL A 77 9.65 -14.47 3.84
CA VAL A 77 10.15 -13.54 2.82
C VAL A 77 10.96 -12.42 3.46
N VAL A 78 10.36 -11.62 4.36
CA VAL A 78 11.03 -10.44 4.93
C VAL A 78 12.28 -10.85 5.71
N GLU A 79 12.21 -11.84 6.61
CA GLU A 79 13.40 -12.24 7.37
C GLU A 79 14.54 -12.75 6.47
N LYS A 80 14.23 -13.44 5.37
CA LYS A 80 15.24 -13.91 4.41
C LYS A 80 15.87 -12.73 3.67
N LEU A 81 15.08 -11.72 3.32
CA LEU A 81 15.59 -10.47 2.73
C LEU A 81 16.46 -9.70 3.73
N LEU A 82 16.06 -9.61 5.00
CA LEU A 82 16.84 -8.95 6.05
C LEU A 82 18.20 -9.63 6.26
N ARG A 83 18.24 -10.97 6.29
CA ARG A 83 19.51 -11.72 6.32
C ARG A 83 20.36 -11.46 5.08
N LEU A 84 19.74 -11.44 3.89
CA LEU A 84 20.44 -11.10 2.65
C LEU A 84 21.04 -9.69 2.67
N PHE A 85 20.32 -8.71 3.22
CA PHE A 85 20.84 -7.35 3.39
C PHE A 85 21.98 -7.31 4.41
N ALA A 86 21.87 -8.05 5.52
CA ALA A 86 22.95 -8.14 6.50
C ALA A 86 24.24 -8.72 5.89
N ILE A 87 24.11 -9.76 5.06
CA ILE A 87 25.23 -10.34 4.29
C ILE A 87 25.80 -9.32 3.30
N LEU A 88 24.95 -8.62 2.53
CA LEU A 88 25.38 -7.59 1.57
C LEU A 88 26.13 -6.43 2.23
N LEU A 89 25.77 -6.10 3.46
CA LEU A 89 26.38 -5.04 4.26
C LEU A 89 27.59 -5.53 5.09
N GLU A 90 27.95 -6.81 4.97
CA GLU A 90 29.04 -7.44 5.72
C GLU A 90 28.88 -7.25 7.24
N LEU A 91 27.64 -7.32 7.75
CA LEU A 91 27.41 -7.23 9.19
C LEU A 91 28.04 -8.44 9.90
N PRO A 92 28.64 -8.28 11.10
CA PRO A 92 29.21 -9.39 11.86
C PRO A 92 28.19 -10.48 12.24
N ASP A 93 26.91 -10.12 12.25
CA ASP A 93 25.80 -11.00 12.60
C ASP A 93 24.69 -10.87 11.55
N GLU A 94 24.44 -11.95 10.81
CA GLU A 94 23.44 -12.01 9.73
C GLU A 94 21.99 -11.89 10.25
N ASP A 95 21.75 -12.19 11.53
CA ASP A 95 20.44 -12.07 12.18
C ASP A 95 20.21 -10.69 12.81
N GLN A 96 21.17 -9.76 12.74
CA GLN A 96 21.03 -8.43 13.35
C GLN A 96 19.76 -7.72 12.88
N LEU A 97 19.56 -7.61 11.55
CA LEU A 97 18.39 -6.94 11.00
C LEU A 97 17.07 -7.68 11.29
N VAL A 98 17.12 -9.01 11.45
CA VAL A 98 15.93 -9.82 11.82
C VAL A 98 15.48 -9.47 13.24
N ARG A 99 16.43 -9.33 14.18
CA ARG A 99 16.12 -8.94 15.57
C ARG A 99 15.54 -7.54 15.67
N ASP A 100 15.94 -6.66 14.76
CA ASP A 100 15.43 -5.28 14.71
C ASP A 100 14.02 -5.19 14.09
N HIS A 101 13.56 -6.24 13.39
CA HIS A 101 12.26 -6.31 12.72
C HIS A 101 11.41 -7.47 13.25
N GLN A 102 11.29 -7.66 14.56
CA GLN A 102 10.50 -8.78 15.10
C GLN A 102 8.98 -8.58 14.84
N TYR A 103 8.32 -9.64 14.35
CA TYR A 103 6.88 -9.58 14.08
C TYR A 103 6.05 -9.26 15.33
N ASP A 104 6.26 -9.97 16.43
CA ASP A 104 5.44 -9.86 17.65
C ASP A 104 5.77 -8.64 18.53
N VAL A 105 6.74 -7.81 18.13
CA VAL A 105 7.05 -6.54 18.78
C VAL A 105 6.23 -5.43 18.14
N LYS A 106 5.70 -4.50 18.94
CA LYS A 106 4.93 -3.35 18.44
C LYS A 106 5.63 -2.66 17.27
N GLY A 107 4.96 -2.59 16.12
CA GLY A 107 5.50 -1.95 14.92
C GLY A 107 4.40 -1.52 13.94
N GLU A 108 4.81 -0.95 12.80
CA GLU A 108 3.87 -0.38 11.81
C GLU A 108 3.69 -1.24 10.55
N ASP A 109 4.20 -2.47 10.55
CA ASP A 109 3.94 -3.44 9.49
C ASP A 109 2.44 -3.60 9.28
N HIS A 110 2.04 -3.74 8.02
CA HIS A 110 0.64 -3.93 7.69
C HIS A 110 0.45 -4.61 6.34
N LEU A 111 -0.65 -5.34 6.23
CA LEU A 111 -1.23 -5.72 4.96
C LEU A 111 -2.06 -4.56 4.41
N ARG A 112 -2.00 -4.37 3.10
CA ARG A 112 -2.83 -3.42 2.37
C ARG A 112 -3.57 -4.13 1.25
N TYR A 113 -4.88 -4.05 1.29
CA TYR A 113 -5.76 -4.38 0.17
C TYR A 113 -6.02 -3.11 -0.62
N MET A 114 -5.88 -3.19 -1.93
CA MET A 114 -6.15 -2.08 -2.84
C MET A 114 -7.10 -2.54 -3.94
N HIS A 115 -7.97 -1.64 -4.35
CA HIS A 115 -8.82 -1.79 -5.52
C HIS A 115 -8.78 -0.49 -6.32
N TYR A 116 -8.31 -0.59 -7.55
CA TYR A 116 -8.41 0.47 -8.55
C TYR A 116 -9.53 0.11 -9.51
N ALA A 117 -10.61 0.87 -9.49
CA ALA A 117 -11.69 0.74 -10.45
C ALA A 117 -11.23 1.20 -11.84
N ALA A 118 -11.60 0.46 -12.88
CA ALA A 118 -11.38 0.86 -14.25
C ALA A 118 -12.07 2.21 -14.53
N ARG A 119 -11.43 3.02 -15.38
CA ARG A 119 -11.91 4.34 -15.81
C ARG A 119 -12.03 4.37 -17.32
N SER A 120 -12.91 5.23 -17.83
CA SER A 120 -12.97 5.52 -19.27
C SER A 120 -11.65 6.12 -19.78
N ALA A 121 -11.42 6.00 -21.10
CA ALA A 121 -10.23 6.60 -21.72
C ALA A 121 -10.22 8.12 -21.57
N GLU A 122 -11.39 8.76 -21.61
CA GLU A 122 -11.59 10.20 -21.44
C GLU A 122 -11.21 10.65 -20.02
N GLU A 123 -11.62 9.91 -19.00
CA GLU A 123 -11.25 10.18 -17.60
C GLU A 123 -9.75 9.97 -17.37
N ASN A 124 -9.18 8.88 -17.90
CA ASN A 124 -7.75 8.61 -17.80
C ASN A 124 -6.91 9.74 -18.40
N LYS A 125 -7.28 10.25 -19.58
CA LYS A 125 -6.62 11.40 -20.20
C LYS A 125 -6.66 12.65 -19.33
N LYS A 126 -7.79 12.93 -18.66
CA LYS A 126 -7.93 14.09 -17.78
C LYS A 126 -7.01 14.04 -16.56
N VAL A 127 -6.62 12.85 -16.10
CA VAL A 127 -5.72 12.66 -14.95
C VAL A 127 -4.29 12.30 -15.36
N GLY A 128 -3.93 12.52 -16.62
CA GLY A 128 -2.59 12.25 -17.13
C GLY A 128 -2.23 10.76 -17.20
N GLU A 129 -3.24 9.89 -17.32
CA GLU A 129 -3.10 8.43 -17.40
C GLU A 129 -2.43 7.80 -16.17
N LEU A 130 -2.54 8.44 -15.00
CA LEU A 130 -1.98 7.95 -13.75
C LEU A 130 -3.09 7.59 -12.76
N TYR A 131 -2.95 6.43 -12.12
CA TYR A 131 -3.76 6.00 -10.99
C TYR A 131 -3.07 6.33 -9.67
N SER A 132 -1.74 6.32 -9.66
CA SER A 132 -0.91 6.82 -8.56
C SER A 132 0.31 7.52 -9.12
N PRO A 133 0.64 8.74 -8.68
CA PRO A 133 1.86 9.44 -9.11
C PRO A 133 3.12 8.72 -8.62
N GLY A 134 4.27 9.15 -9.13
CA GLY A 134 5.59 8.66 -8.72
C GLY A 134 5.87 8.95 -7.25
N HIS A 135 6.21 7.91 -6.49
CA HIS A 135 6.53 7.99 -5.06
C HIS A 135 7.51 6.89 -4.65
N THR A 136 8.04 7.02 -3.44
CA THR A 136 8.74 5.97 -2.70
C THR A 136 7.85 5.43 -1.59
N ASP A 137 8.17 4.23 -1.11
CA ASP A 137 7.51 3.62 0.03
C ASP A 137 8.24 3.95 1.34
N LEU A 138 7.46 4.12 2.41
CA LEU A 138 7.97 4.24 3.77
C LEU A 138 8.08 2.86 4.42
N GLY A 139 9.25 2.57 5.00
CA GLY A 139 9.56 1.30 5.66
C GLY A 139 10.89 0.72 5.19
N THR A 140 11.06 -0.57 5.38
CA THR A 140 12.27 -1.33 4.98
C THR A 140 12.07 -1.97 3.60
N VAL A 141 11.00 -2.75 3.43
CA VAL A 141 10.62 -3.34 2.14
C VAL A 141 9.10 -3.43 1.98
N THR A 142 8.63 -3.36 0.74
CA THR A 142 7.24 -3.64 0.37
C THR A 142 7.19 -4.90 -0.49
N LEU A 143 6.34 -5.85 -0.10
CA LEU A 143 6.00 -7.02 -0.91
C LEU A 143 4.71 -6.71 -1.68
N LEU A 144 4.79 -6.67 -3.00
CA LEU A 144 3.63 -6.56 -3.87
C LEU A 144 3.33 -7.91 -4.53
N PHE A 145 2.16 -8.46 -4.22
CA PHE A 145 1.71 -9.72 -4.79
C PHE A 145 1.20 -9.51 -6.21
N ARG A 146 1.52 -10.48 -7.09
CA ARG A 146 1.21 -10.45 -8.51
C ARG A 146 -0.24 -10.00 -8.78
N GLN A 147 -0.38 -9.07 -9.72
CA GLN A 147 -1.67 -8.66 -10.28
C GLN A 147 -1.73 -9.04 -11.77
N PRO A 148 -2.90 -9.41 -12.31
CA PRO A 148 -3.05 -9.73 -13.73
C PRO A 148 -3.02 -8.48 -14.63
N VAL A 149 -3.09 -7.27 -14.05
CA VAL A 149 -3.14 -5.99 -14.77
C VAL A 149 -1.77 -5.31 -14.79
N ALA A 150 -1.26 -5.02 -15.97
CA ALA A 150 -0.01 -4.30 -16.20
C ALA A 150 -0.21 -2.80 -15.97
N ALA A 151 0.10 -2.34 -14.76
CA ALA A 151 -0.04 -0.93 -14.38
C ALA A 151 1.19 -0.37 -13.65
N LEU A 152 2.04 -1.23 -13.09
CA LEU A 152 3.20 -0.80 -12.31
C LEU A 152 4.32 -0.33 -13.23
N GLN A 153 4.85 0.85 -12.93
CA GLN A 153 6.08 1.36 -13.54
C GLN A 153 7.09 1.76 -12.46
N ILE A 154 8.36 1.53 -12.76
CA ILE A 154 9.51 1.94 -11.93
C ILE A 154 10.34 2.98 -12.69
N LEU A 155 10.93 3.92 -11.96
CA LEU A 155 11.87 4.89 -12.53
C LEU A 155 13.28 4.29 -12.46
N ASN A 156 13.93 4.12 -13.62
CA ASN A 156 15.30 3.62 -13.67
C ASN A 156 16.33 4.75 -13.37
N PRO A 157 17.62 4.41 -13.20
CA PRO A 157 18.68 5.41 -12.94
C PRO A 157 18.84 6.46 -14.04
N GLU A 158 18.43 6.15 -15.27
CA GLU A 158 18.43 7.08 -16.41
C GLU A 158 17.22 8.03 -16.42
N GLY A 159 16.36 8.00 -15.40
CA GLY A 159 15.17 8.86 -15.30
C GLY A 159 14.01 8.45 -16.23
N GLN A 160 13.99 7.21 -16.67
CA GLN A 160 12.97 6.64 -17.56
C GLN A 160 12.03 5.70 -16.81
N TRP A 161 10.73 5.87 -17.05
CA TRP A 161 9.72 4.94 -16.55
C TRP A 161 9.75 3.63 -17.33
N LYS A 162 9.87 2.50 -16.63
CA LYS A 162 9.86 1.14 -17.19
C LYS A 162 8.70 0.35 -16.63
N TRP A 163 8.02 -0.39 -17.50
CA TRP A 163 6.94 -1.30 -17.12
C TRP A 163 7.49 -2.51 -16.37
N VAL A 164 6.83 -2.86 -15.26
CA VAL A 164 7.11 -4.11 -14.55
C VAL A 164 6.13 -5.17 -15.05
N LYS A 165 6.66 -6.20 -15.71
CA LYS A 165 5.85 -7.32 -16.19
C LYS A 165 5.41 -8.17 -15.00
N PRO A 166 4.10 -8.46 -14.84
CA PRO A 166 3.66 -9.42 -13.83
C PRO A 166 4.15 -10.82 -14.21
N GLN A 167 4.91 -11.46 -13.31
CA GLN A 167 5.45 -12.79 -13.51
C GLN A 167 4.70 -13.81 -12.63
N ASN A 168 4.46 -15.00 -13.19
CA ASN A 168 3.75 -16.07 -12.48
C ASN A 168 4.62 -16.59 -11.33
N GLY A 169 4.01 -16.77 -10.15
CA GLY A 169 4.70 -17.34 -8.99
C GLY A 169 5.75 -16.43 -8.36
N THR A 170 5.73 -15.12 -8.65
CA THR A 170 6.68 -14.16 -8.07
C THR A 170 6.00 -13.13 -7.19
N ILE A 171 6.81 -12.49 -6.34
CA ILE A 171 6.47 -11.33 -5.54
C ILE A 171 7.39 -10.20 -6.00
N THR A 172 6.83 -9.03 -6.27
CA THR A 172 7.63 -7.83 -6.55
C THR A 172 8.05 -7.20 -5.23
N ILE A 173 9.35 -6.94 -5.07
CA ILE A 173 9.92 -6.37 -3.85
C ILE A 173 10.37 -4.95 -4.15
N ASN A 174 9.83 -3.97 -3.43
CA ASN A 174 10.35 -2.62 -3.41
C ASN A 174 11.26 -2.47 -2.19
N THR A 175 12.42 -1.84 -2.38
CA THR A 175 13.23 -1.28 -1.30
C THR A 175 12.69 0.10 -0.94
N CYS A 176 12.73 0.43 0.34
CA CYS A 176 12.02 1.59 0.88
C CYS A 176 12.96 2.58 1.58
N ASP A 177 12.40 3.70 2.03
CA ASP A 177 13.17 4.84 2.54
C ASP A 177 13.94 4.53 3.83
N ALA A 178 13.41 3.69 4.73
CA ALA A 178 14.12 3.33 5.97
C ALA A 178 15.33 2.44 5.68
N LEU A 179 15.23 1.49 4.72
CA LEU A 179 16.39 0.71 4.30
C LEU A 179 17.46 1.59 3.63
N THR A 180 17.03 2.60 2.89
CA THR A 180 17.96 3.60 2.34
C THR A 180 18.70 4.34 3.44
N ALA A 181 17.99 4.78 4.47
CA ALA A 181 18.60 5.45 5.62
C ALA A 181 19.53 4.52 6.41
N LEU A 182 19.10 3.29 6.70
CA LEU A 182 19.88 2.29 7.44
C LEU A 182 21.19 1.93 6.74
N THR A 183 21.19 1.90 5.40
CA THR A 183 22.36 1.53 4.59
C THR A 183 23.22 2.71 4.17
N GLY A 184 22.97 3.92 4.70
CA GLY A 184 23.71 5.12 4.30
C GLY A 184 23.57 5.47 2.81
N GLY A 185 22.45 5.07 2.19
CA GLY A 185 22.17 5.31 0.76
C GLY A 185 22.73 4.26 -0.20
N LEU A 186 23.34 3.17 0.29
CA LEU A 186 23.83 2.09 -0.56
C LEU A 186 22.68 1.39 -1.29
N ILE A 187 21.63 1.01 -0.56
CA ILE A 187 20.41 0.46 -1.13
C ILE A 187 19.41 1.60 -1.30
N LYS A 188 19.05 1.93 -2.54
CA LYS A 188 18.15 3.04 -2.84
C LYS A 188 16.70 2.61 -2.83
N SER A 189 15.84 3.47 -2.30
CA SER A 189 14.38 3.34 -2.38
C SER A 189 13.92 3.40 -3.84
N SER A 190 13.08 2.46 -4.24
CA SER A 190 12.58 2.39 -5.62
C SER A 190 11.46 3.40 -5.84
N ILE A 191 11.68 4.36 -6.74
CA ILE A 191 10.63 5.28 -7.20
C ILE A 191 9.71 4.53 -8.16
N HIS A 192 8.43 4.49 -7.85
CA HIS A 192 7.43 3.75 -8.62
C HIS A 192 6.11 4.51 -8.73
N ARG A 193 5.30 4.15 -9.73
CA ARG A 193 3.98 4.74 -9.99
C ARG A 193 3.01 3.70 -10.52
N VAL A 194 1.72 4.03 -10.48
CA VAL A 194 0.66 3.21 -11.10
C VAL A 194 0.10 3.98 -12.28
N HIS A 195 0.36 3.48 -13.49
CA HIS A 195 -0.18 4.00 -14.73
C HIS A 195 -1.54 3.37 -15.03
N ALA A 196 -2.38 4.07 -15.79
CA ALA A 196 -3.56 3.46 -16.40
C ALA A 196 -3.13 2.24 -17.23
N PRO A 197 -3.85 1.11 -17.15
CA PRO A 197 -3.48 -0.08 -17.89
C PRO A 197 -3.49 0.16 -19.42
N PRO A 198 -2.74 -0.63 -20.20
CA PRO A 198 -2.84 -0.66 -21.65
C PRO A 198 -4.29 -0.91 -22.13
N ALA A 199 -4.60 -0.54 -23.37
CA ALA A 199 -5.96 -0.53 -23.90
C ALA A 199 -6.67 -1.90 -23.85
N ASP A 200 -5.94 -3.00 -24.01
CA ASP A 200 -6.44 -4.37 -23.91
C ASP A 200 -6.80 -4.79 -22.47
N GLN A 201 -6.37 -4.03 -21.46
CA GLN A 201 -6.62 -4.28 -20.03
C GLN A 201 -7.35 -3.13 -19.32
N ALA A 202 -7.59 -2.01 -20.00
CA ALA A 202 -8.15 -0.79 -19.41
C ALA A 202 -9.55 -0.97 -18.81
N HIS A 203 -10.27 -2.02 -19.20
CA HIS A 203 -11.60 -2.37 -18.70
C HIS A 203 -11.57 -3.26 -17.44
N ILE A 204 -10.38 -3.68 -16.98
CA ILE A 204 -10.21 -4.61 -15.86
C ILE A 204 -9.85 -3.83 -14.60
N ASP A 205 -10.62 -4.05 -13.54
CA ASP A 205 -10.29 -3.54 -12.21
C ASP A 205 -8.98 -4.15 -11.71
N ARG A 206 -8.10 -3.30 -11.20
CA ARG A 206 -6.82 -3.75 -10.63
C ARG A 206 -6.97 -3.89 -9.13
N LEU A 207 -7.01 -5.14 -8.68
CA LEU A 207 -6.87 -5.47 -7.27
C LEU A 207 -5.38 -5.41 -6.86
N GLY A 208 -5.12 -5.46 -5.56
CA GLY A 208 -3.79 -5.36 -5.00
C GLY A 208 -3.76 -5.91 -3.59
N VAL A 209 -2.77 -6.74 -3.29
CA VAL A 209 -2.40 -7.09 -1.92
C VAL A 209 -0.94 -6.74 -1.76
N LEU A 210 -0.63 -6.00 -0.70
CA LEU A 210 0.73 -5.62 -0.34
C LEU A 210 1.00 -5.96 1.12
N TYR A 211 2.24 -6.28 1.44
CA TYR A 211 2.75 -6.33 2.81
C TYR A 211 3.86 -5.29 2.95
N PHE A 212 3.70 -4.35 3.87
CA PHE A 212 4.72 -3.37 4.20
C PHE A 212 5.47 -3.83 5.46
N ALA A 213 6.78 -4.00 5.35
CA ALA A 213 7.67 -4.19 6.50
C ALA A 213 8.28 -2.82 6.87
N ARG A 214 8.20 -2.43 8.15
CA ARG A 214 8.61 -1.10 8.61
C ARG A 214 9.57 -1.16 9.79
#